data_AF-A0A2M8EID4-F1
#
_entry.id   AF-A0A2M8EID4-F1
#
_cell.length_a   1.000
_cell.length_b   1.000
_cell.length_c   1.000
_cell.angle_alpha   90.00
_cell.angle_beta   90.00
_cell.angle_gamma   90.00
#
_symmetry.space_group_name_H-M   'P 1'
#
loop_
_entity.id
_entity.type
_entity.pdbx_description
1 polymer ?
#
loop_
_entity_poly.entity_id
_entity_poly.type
_entity_poly.pdbx_seq_one_letter_code
_entity_poly.pdbx_strand_id
1 'polypeptide(L)' 'MGETDVEEGTLVLIVNVSANTVNFADTAGVSELVGDFAAGQWDSLTLIYAVYGEDSSWVEVSRSNN' A
#
# COMPACT_ATOMS: atom_id res chain seq x y z
N MET A 1 7.32 -5.10 4.02
CA MET A 1 7.11 -5.99 2.85
C MET A 1 8.48 -6.24 2.26
N GLY A 2 8.87 -7.47 1.96
CA GLY A 2 10.21 -7.72 1.40
C GLY A 2 10.24 -7.23 -0.05
N GLU A 3 11.01 -6.19 -0.34
CA GLU A 3 11.07 -5.51 -1.63
C GLU A 3 12.06 -6.14 -2.62
N THR A 4 12.65 -7.28 -2.27
CA THR A 4 13.66 -7.91 -3.11
C THR A 4 13.02 -8.31 -4.44
N ASP A 5 13.59 -7.80 -5.53
CA ASP A 5 13.20 -8.04 -6.93
C ASP A 5 11.85 -7.44 -7.39
N VAL A 6 11.33 -6.41 -6.72
CA VAL A 6 10.17 -5.67 -7.23
C VAL A 6 10.62 -4.67 -8.29
N GLU A 7 10.00 -4.69 -9.47
CA GLU A 7 10.29 -3.73 -10.56
C GLU A 7 9.46 -2.44 -10.40
N GLU A 8 10.05 -1.31 -10.79
CA GLU A 8 9.37 0.00 -10.81
C GLU A 8 8.06 -0.08 -11.61
N GLY A 9 6.99 0.50 -11.06
CA GLY A 9 5.65 0.50 -11.65
C GLY A 9 4.82 -0.74 -11.31
N THR A 10 5.35 -1.69 -10.54
CA THR A 10 4.57 -2.84 -10.06
C THR A 10 3.37 -2.36 -9.25
N LEU A 11 2.19 -2.91 -9.55
CA LEU A 11 0.96 -2.64 -8.82
C LEU A 11 0.63 -3.78 -7.86
N VAL A 12 0.21 -3.42 -6.65
CA VAL A 12 -0.36 -4.35 -5.67
C VAL A 12 -1.75 -3.88 -5.30
N LEU A 13 -2.71 -4.80 -5.40
CA LEU A 13 -4.08 -4.62 -4.90
C LEU A 13 -4.25 -5.47 -3.65
N ILE A 14 -4.56 -4.81 -2.54
CA ILE A 14 -4.86 -5.43 -1.27
C ILE A 14 -6.36 -5.30 -1.04
N VAL A 15 -7.02 -6.40 -0.67
CA VAL A 15 -8.46 -6.41 -0.34
C VAL A 15 -8.64 -7.12 1.00
N ASN A 16 -9.31 -6.46 1.94
CA ASN A 16 -9.69 -7.08 3.20
C ASN A 16 -10.95 -7.94 3.00
N VAL A 17 -10.77 -9.24 2.84
CA VAL A 17 -11.86 -10.21 2.65
C VAL A 17 -12.47 -10.70 3.97
N SER A 18 -12.00 -10.21 5.11
CA SER A 18 -12.39 -10.63 6.46
C SER A 18 -13.28 -9.57 7.14
N ALA A 19 -14.06 -10.00 8.14
CA ALA A 19 -14.95 -9.13 8.91
C ALA A 19 -14.24 -8.32 10.02
N ASN A 20 -12.90 -8.25 10.00
CA ASN A 20 -12.09 -7.46 10.93
C ASN A 20 -11.62 -6.16 10.26
N THR A 21 -11.00 -5.28 11.06
CA THR A 21 -10.30 -4.10 10.54
C THR A 21 -8.81 -4.42 10.38
N VAL A 22 -8.25 -4.14 9.21
CA VAL A 22 -6.81 -4.23 8.93
C VAL A 22 -6.23 -2.82 8.88
N ASN A 23 -5.25 -2.54 9.74
CA ASN A 23 -4.62 -1.23 9.81
C ASN A 23 -3.34 -1.20 8.97
N PHE A 24 -3.25 -0.22 8.08
CA PHE A 24 -2.05 0.12 7.33
C PHE A 24 -1.52 1.44 7.88
N ALA A 25 -0.29 1.39 8.40
CA ALA A 25 0.40 2.55 8.91
C ALA A 25 1.42 3.02 7.87
N ASP A 26 1.58 4.33 7.77
CA ASP A 26 2.61 4.94 6.94
C ASP A 26 4.00 4.74 7.56
N THR A 27 5.02 4.52 6.73
CA THR A 27 6.41 4.40 7.18
C THR A 27 7.31 4.93 6.09
N ALA A 28 7.85 6.14 6.31
CA ALA A 28 8.73 6.81 5.38
C ALA A 28 9.85 5.90 4.87
N GLY A 29 10.01 5.85 3.54
CA GLY A 29 11.00 4.99 2.88
C GLY A 29 10.61 3.52 2.79
N VAL A 30 9.38 3.15 3.13
CA VAL A 30 8.81 1.80 2.90
C VAL A 30 7.47 1.92 2.18
N SER A 31 6.57 2.72 2.74
CA SER A 31 5.30 3.06 2.11
C SER A 31 5.01 4.53 2.32
N GLU A 32 4.45 5.17 1.29
CA GLU A 32 4.05 6.57 1.30
C GLU A 32 2.52 6.61 1.09
N LEU A 33 1.79 6.53 2.20
CA LEU A 33 0.32 6.55 2.22
C LEU A 33 -0.21 7.97 2.39
N VAL A 34 -1.45 8.24 1.97
CA VAL A 34 -2.11 9.54 2.18
C VAL A 34 -2.60 9.69 3.65
N GLY A 35 -1.96 8.98 4.58
CA GLY A 35 -2.30 8.84 5.99
C GLY A 35 -2.79 7.43 6.34
N ASP A 36 -2.72 7.10 7.63
CA ASP A 36 -3.11 5.81 8.18
C ASP A 36 -4.48 5.35 7.65
N PHE A 37 -4.55 4.08 7.28
CA PHE A 37 -5.75 3.50 6.69
C PHE A 37 -6.24 2.31 7.50
N ALA A 38 -7.46 2.42 8.02
CA ALA A 38 -8.16 1.34 8.71
C ALA A 38 -9.16 0.69 7.74
N ALA A 39 -8.71 -0.35 7.01
CA ALA A 39 -9.52 -1.05 6.02
C ALA A 39 -10.57 -1.94 6.70
N GLY A 40 -11.85 -1.63 6.51
CA GLY A 40 -12.98 -2.47 6.86
C GLY A 40 -13.17 -3.65 5.92
N GLN A 41 -14.29 -4.37 6.07
CA GLN A 41 -14.59 -5.51 5.21
C GLN A 41 -14.87 -5.04 3.77
N TRP A 42 -14.20 -5.67 2.82
CA TRP A 42 -14.22 -5.35 1.38
C TRP A 42 -13.56 -4.03 1.00
N ASP A 43 -12.89 -3.37 1.94
CA ASP A 43 -12.04 -2.25 1.60
C ASP A 43 -10.79 -2.70 0.84
N SER A 44 -10.32 -1.81 -0.03
CA SER A 44 -9.22 -2.02 -0.94
C SER A 44 -8.20 -0.90 -0.86
N LEU A 45 -6.93 -1.27 -1.05
CA LEU A 45 -5.80 -0.37 -1.14
C LEU A 45 -4.95 -0.77 -2.35
N THR A 46 -4.71 0.17 -3.24
CA THR A 46 -3.84 0.01 -4.42
C THR A 46 -2.56 0.80 -4.22
N LEU A 47 -1.44 0.11 -4.32
CA LEU A 47 -0.10 0.69 -4.20
C LEU A 47 0.68 0.50 -5.52
N ILE A 48 1.55 1.45 -5.83
CA ILE A 48 2.53 1.35 -6.90
C ILE A 48 3.93 1.38 -6.31
N TYR A 49 4.81 0.48 -6.76
CA TYR A 49 6.22 0.52 -6.40
C TYR A 49 6.93 1.61 -7.21
N ALA A 50 7.47 2.61 -6.55
CA ALA A 50 8.16 3.74 -7.17
C ALA A 50 9.63 3.77 -6.74
N VAL A 51 10.52 4.08 -7.68
CA VAL A 51 11.95 4.22 -7.45
C VAL A 51 12.35 5.68 -7.66
N TYR A 52 13.00 6.27 -6.65
CA TYR A 52 13.47 7.65 -6.63
C TYR A 52 14.99 7.67 -6.45
N GLY A 53 15.74 7.47 -7.53
CA GLY A 53 17.19 7.39 -7.47
C GLY A 53 17.65 6.09 -6.82
N GLU A 54 18.25 6.15 -5.63
CA GLU A 54 18.68 4.98 -4.85
C GLU A 54 17.60 4.49 -3.86
N ASP A 55 16.54 5.28 -3.65
CA ASP A 55 15.45 4.97 -2.74
C ASP A 55 14.26 4.34 -3.49
N SER A 56 13.47 3.53 -2.80
CA SER A 56 12.25 2.96 -3.33
C SER A 56 11.16 2.88 -2.27
N SER A 57 9.91 3.00 -2.66
CA SER A 57 8.79 2.87 -1.74
C SER A 57 7.49 2.45 -2.43
N TRP A 58 6.55 1.92 -1.65
CA TRP A 58 5.18 1.68 -2.08
C TRP A 58 4.33 2.95 -1.90
N VAL A 59 3.92 3.55 -3.00
CA VAL A 59 3.14 4.79 -3.00
C VAL A 59 1.66 4.48 -3.17
N GLU A 60 0.80 5.09 -2.36
CA GLU A 60 -0.65 4.96 -2.50
C GLU A 60 -1.15 5.57 -3.81
N VAL A 61 -1.92 4.78 -4.58
CA VAL A 61 -2.59 5.24 -5.81
C VAL A 61 -4.08 5.50 -5.56
N SER A 62 -4.72 4.58 -4.83
CA SER A 62 -6.14 4.67 -4.53
C SER A 62 -6.49 3.78 -3.34
N ARG A 63 -7.53 4.17 -2.61
CA ARG A 63 -8.20 3.31 -1.61
C ARG A 63 -9.70 3.41 -1.77
N SER A 64 -10.40 2.35 -1.41
CA SER A 64 -11.86 2.40 -1.21
C SER A 64 -12.18 2.70 0.26
N ASN A 65 -13.43 3.10 0.48
CA ASN A 65 -14.03 3.23 1.79
C ASN A 65 -15.50 2.87 1.62
N ASN A 66 -15.82 1.59 1.83
CA ASN A 66 -17.16 1.02 1.64
C ASN A 66 -18.15 1.46 2.73
#